data_AF-A0A1H2HLP9-F1
#
_entry.id   AF-A0A1H2HLP9-F1
#
_cell.length_a   1.000
_cell.length_b   1.000
_cell.length_c   1.000
_cell.angle_alpha   90.00
_cell.angle_beta   90.00
_cell.angle_gamma   90.00
#
_symmetry.space_group_name_H-M   'P 1'
#
loop_
_entity.id
_entity.type
_entity.pdbx_description
1 polymer ?
#
loop_
_entity_poly.entity_id
_entity_poly.type
_entity_poly.pdbx_seq_one_letter_code
_entity_poly.pdbx_strand_id
1 'polypeptide(L)'
;MSTAPTSALTGTEGEIRMLRDSQNALLTAVAAAERGRDATAADLGAVQKRLATRTDEALPHDQAIRQRITAAIESAFTTALHSLTARWDEIVDLLREASKRIGEALREAEHRQRQREAARIQAR
;
A
#
# COMPACT_ATOMS: atom_id res chain seq x y z
N MET A 1 -46.40 18.78 17.60
CA MET A 1 -46.04 17.99 16.41
C MET A 1 -44.53 18.05 16.26
N SER A 2 -43.82 16.96 16.58
CA SER A 2 -42.35 16.89 16.61
C SER A 2 -41.84 16.17 15.36
N THR A 3 -41.38 16.93 14.37
CA THR A 3 -40.81 16.41 13.12
C THR A 3 -39.31 16.66 13.11
N ALA A 4 -38.53 15.80 13.77
CA ALA A 4 -37.13 15.57 13.44
C ALA A 4 -36.58 14.31 14.13
N PRO A 5 -36.54 13.17 13.43
CA PRO A 5 -35.39 12.26 13.59
C PRO A 5 -34.79 11.79 12.26
N THR A 6 -35.42 12.11 11.12
CA THR A 6 -35.08 11.49 9.83
C THR A 6 -33.75 11.98 9.25
N SER A 7 -33.34 13.22 9.53
CA SER A 7 -32.13 13.82 8.93
C SER A 7 -30.81 13.35 9.56
N ALA A 8 -30.81 12.88 10.82
CA ALA A 8 -29.59 12.44 11.49
C ALA A 8 -29.17 11.02 11.05
N LEU A 9 -30.12 10.17 10.66
CA LEU A 9 -29.86 8.81 10.18
C LEU A 9 -29.32 8.79 8.76
N THR A 10 -29.87 9.61 7.86
CA THR A 10 -29.33 9.78 6.49
C THR A 10 -27.91 10.34 6.48
N GLY A 11 -27.57 11.22 7.44
CA GLY A 11 -26.18 11.68 7.62
C GLY A 11 -25.21 10.59 8.08
N THR A 12 -25.68 9.66 8.93
CA THR A 12 -24.85 8.58 9.49
C THR A 12 -24.62 7.44 8.50
N GLU A 13 -25.63 7.10 7.68
CA GLU A 13 -25.49 6.12 6.60
C GLU A 13 -24.54 6.60 5.50
N GLY A 14 -24.55 7.91 5.20
CA GLY A 14 -23.60 8.54 4.28
C GLY A 14 -22.16 8.47 4.79
N GLU A 15 -21.94 8.78 6.07
CA GLU A 15 -20.63 8.66 6.73
C GLU A 15 -20.08 7.24 6.68
N ILE A 16 -20.90 6.23 7.05
CA ILE A 16 -20.50 4.81 7.03
C ILE A 16 -20.16 4.36 5.60
N ARG A 17 -20.93 4.79 4.59
CA ARG A 17 -20.64 4.49 3.19
C ARG A 17 -19.30 5.08 2.77
N MET A 18 -19.06 6.36 3.06
CA MET A 18 -17.79 7.02 2.74
C MET A 18 -16.60 6.35 3.42
N LEU A 19 -16.74 5.93 4.69
CA LEU A 19 -15.70 5.21 5.42
C LEU A 19 -15.42 3.83 4.80
N ARG A 20 -16.45 3.10 4.37
CA ARG A 20 -16.29 1.82 3.65
C ARG A 20 -15.60 2.00 2.30
N ASP A 21 -16.01 3.00 1.52
CA ASP A 21 -15.40 3.30 0.22
C ASP A 21 -13.93 3.68 0.39
N SER A 22 -13.62 4.48 1.41
CA SER A 22 -12.25 4.86 1.75
C SER A 22 -11.41 3.66 2.20
N GLN A 23 -11.98 2.75 3.00
CA GLN A 23 -11.31 1.53 3.42
C GLN A 23 -10.98 0.63 2.23
N ASN A 24 -11.94 0.43 1.31
CA ASN A 24 -11.73 -0.35 0.10
C ASN A 24 -10.66 0.25 -0.81
N ALA A 25 -10.67 1.58 -0.96
CA ALA A 25 -9.64 2.30 -1.72
C ALA A 25 -8.25 2.11 -1.10
N LEU A 26 -8.12 2.19 0.22
CA LEU A 26 -6.85 1.96 0.92
C LEU A 26 -6.36 0.51 0.78
N LEU A 27 -7.24 -0.49 0.92
CA LEU A 27 -6.88 -1.89 0.71
C LEU A 27 -6.40 -2.15 -0.72
N THR A 28 -7.05 -1.53 -1.70
CA THR A 28 -6.62 -1.59 -3.10
C THR A 28 -5.26 -0.92 -3.30
N ALA A 29 -5.02 0.22 -2.64
CA ALA A 29 -3.75 0.93 -2.69
C ALA A 29 -2.61 0.13 -2.05
N VAL A 30 -2.85 -0.55 -0.92
CA VAL A 30 -1.87 -1.46 -0.30
C VAL A 30 -1.48 -2.55 -1.28
N ALA A 31 -2.46 -3.25 -1.88
CA ALA A 31 -2.18 -4.31 -2.83
C ALA A 31 -1.45 -3.80 -4.08
N ALA A 32 -1.74 -2.58 -4.53
CA ALA A 32 -1.03 -1.94 -5.64
C ALA A 32 0.42 -1.59 -5.28
N ALA A 33 0.66 -1.08 -4.07
CA ALA A 33 2.00 -0.76 -3.58
C ALA A 33 2.85 -2.02 -3.42
N GLU A 34 2.30 -3.10 -2.89
CA GLU A 34 2.98 -4.40 -2.79
C GLU A 34 3.38 -4.93 -4.18
N ARG A 35 2.46 -4.89 -5.16
CA ARG A 35 2.80 -5.24 -6.55
C ARG A 35 3.86 -4.32 -7.15
N GLY A 36 3.82 -3.02 -6.84
CA GLY A 36 4.80 -2.04 -7.30
C GLY A 36 6.21 -2.32 -6.76
N ARG A 37 6.31 -2.73 -5.49
CA ARG A 37 7.56 -3.18 -4.87
C ARG A 37 8.15 -4.38 -5.61
N ASP A 38 7.33 -5.40 -5.85
CA ASP A 38 7.78 -6.63 -6.49
C ASP A 38 8.20 -6.39 -7.95
N ALA A 39 7.44 -5.54 -8.68
CA ALA A 39 7.80 -5.11 -10.03
C ALA A 39 9.12 -4.33 -10.07
N THR A 40 9.33 -3.41 -9.12
CA THR A 40 10.59 -2.65 -9.01
C THR A 40 11.78 -3.57 -8.80
N ALA A 41 11.65 -4.58 -7.94
CA ALA A 41 12.69 -5.57 -7.70
C ALA A 41 13.01 -6.39 -8.96
N ALA A 42 11.98 -6.82 -9.69
CA ALA A 42 12.13 -7.55 -10.94
C ALA A 42 12.84 -6.72 -12.02
N ASP A 43 12.45 -5.46 -12.18
CA ASP A 43 13.05 -4.53 -13.15
C ASP A 43 14.52 -4.29 -12.85
N LEU A 44 14.86 -4.02 -11.58
CA LEU A 44 16.26 -3.87 -11.17
C LEU A 44 17.09 -5.13 -11.46
N GLY A 45 16.57 -6.31 -11.14
CA GLY A 45 17.25 -7.58 -11.44
C GLY A 45 17.46 -7.79 -12.93
N ALA A 46 16.48 -7.42 -13.76
CA ALA A 46 16.57 -7.52 -15.21
C ALA A 46 17.63 -6.55 -15.80
N VAL A 47 17.72 -5.33 -15.27
CA VAL A 47 18.74 -4.36 -15.67
C VAL A 47 20.14 -4.81 -15.22
N GLN A 48 20.28 -5.26 -13.98
CA GLN A 48 21.53 -5.80 -13.44
C GLN A 48 22.07 -6.92 -14.34
N LYS A 49 21.23 -7.92 -14.65
CA LYS A 49 21.59 -9.04 -15.52
C LYS A 49 22.03 -8.56 -16.91
N ARG A 50 21.29 -7.61 -17.50
CA ARG A 50 21.61 -7.05 -18.82
C ARG A 50 22.95 -6.34 -18.84
N LEU A 51 23.28 -5.58 -17.80
CA LEU A 51 24.57 -4.89 -17.68
C LEU A 51 25.72 -5.88 -17.49
N ALA A 52 25.53 -6.92 -16.66
CA ALA A 52 26.52 -7.98 -16.50
C ALA A 52 26.79 -8.70 -17.82
N THR A 53 25.75 -9.12 -18.55
CA THR A 53 25.88 -9.77 -19.87
C THR A 53 26.62 -8.87 -20.87
N ARG A 54 26.26 -7.59 -20.97
CA ARG A 54 26.97 -6.66 -21.87
C ARG A 54 28.43 -6.44 -21.47
N THR A 55 28.74 -6.49 -20.18
CA THR A 55 30.12 -6.42 -19.69
C THR A 55 30.91 -7.65 -20.13
N ASP A 56 30.29 -8.83 -20.06
CA ASP A 56 30.89 -10.08 -20.53
C ASP A 56 31.16 -10.07 -22.04
N GLU A 57 30.21 -9.57 -22.83
CA GLU A 57 30.34 -9.43 -24.29
C GLU A 57 31.42 -8.41 -24.69
N ALA A 58 31.52 -7.28 -23.97
CA ALA A 58 32.44 -6.19 -24.32
C ALA A 58 33.90 -6.48 -23.98
N LEU A 59 34.15 -7.35 -23.00
CA LEU A 59 35.49 -7.61 -22.47
C LEU A 59 35.82 -9.11 -22.51
N PRO A 60 35.79 -9.79 -23.68
CA PRO A 60 35.84 -11.26 -23.76
C PRO A 60 37.14 -11.86 -23.19
N HIS A 61 38.25 -11.12 -23.22
CA HIS A 61 39.57 -11.62 -22.80
C HIS A 61 40.06 -11.07 -21.46
N ASP A 62 39.42 -10.03 -20.91
CA ASP A 62 39.86 -9.36 -19.68
C ASP A 62 39.07 -9.80 -18.44
N GLN A 63 39.27 -11.05 -18.01
CA GLN A 63 38.53 -11.64 -16.89
C GLN A 63 38.59 -10.81 -15.59
N ALA A 64 39.76 -10.29 -15.24
CA ALA A 64 39.94 -9.51 -14.01
C ALA A 64 39.14 -8.20 -14.04
N ILE A 65 39.05 -7.55 -15.21
CA ILE A 65 38.27 -6.32 -15.37
C ILE A 65 36.78 -6.65 -15.33
N ARG A 66 36.34 -7.69 -16.05
CA ARG A 66 34.95 -8.17 -16.00
C ARG A 66 34.48 -8.42 -14.57
N GLN A 67 35.25 -9.20 -13.80
CA GLN A 67 34.90 -9.53 -12.42
C GLN A 67 34.76 -8.28 -11.55
N ARG A 68 35.67 -7.31 -11.69
CA ARG A 68 35.59 -6.04 -10.95
C ARG A 68 34.35 -5.23 -11.32
N ILE A 69 34.02 -5.14 -12.61
CA ILE A 69 32.83 -4.41 -13.07
C ILE A 69 31.55 -5.12 -12.63
N THR A 70 31.45 -6.43 -12.82
CA THR A 70 30.28 -7.23 -12.39
C THR A 70 30.06 -7.11 -10.89
N ALA A 71 31.11 -7.21 -10.06
CA ALA A 71 31.00 -7.01 -8.62
C ALA A 71 30.53 -5.58 -8.26
N ALA A 72 31.01 -4.56 -8.98
CA ALA A 72 30.55 -3.18 -8.78
C ALA A 72 29.07 -3.00 -9.17
N ILE A 73 28.63 -3.61 -10.28
CA ILE A 73 27.22 -3.65 -10.71
C ILE A 73 26.38 -4.33 -9.62
N GLU A 74 26.77 -5.53 -9.18
CA GLU A 74 26.05 -6.28 -8.15
C GLU A 74 25.90 -5.49 -6.84
N SER A 75 26.99 -4.87 -6.38
CA SER A 75 26.99 -4.04 -5.17
C SER A 75 26.07 -2.82 -5.29
N ALA A 76 26.15 -2.09 -6.41
CA ALA A 76 25.32 -0.92 -6.65
C ALA A 76 23.83 -1.28 -6.73
N PHE A 77 23.48 -2.35 -7.44
CA PHE A 77 22.09 -2.81 -7.58
C PHE A 77 21.54 -3.38 -6.28
N THR A 78 22.35 -4.08 -5.49
CA THR A 78 21.96 -4.56 -4.15
C THR A 78 21.63 -3.41 -3.21
N THR A 79 22.43 -2.33 -3.27
CA THR A 79 22.21 -1.13 -2.46
C THR A 79 20.95 -0.38 -2.91
N ALA A 80 20.77 -0.23 -4.22
CA ALA A 80 19.58 0.39 -4.80
C ALA A 80 18.31 -0.41 -4.46
N LEU A 81 18.36 -1.74 -4.57
CA LEU A 81 17.25 -2.62 -4.23
C LEU A 81 16.86 -2.48 -2.76
N HIS A 82 17.83 -2.56 -1.83
CA HIS A 82 17.55 -2.35 -0.40
C HIS A 82 16.89 -1.01 -0.12
N SER A 83 17.41 0.07 -0.72
CA SER A 83 16.89 1.42 -0.49
C SER A 83 15.47 1.58 -1.02
N LEU A 84 15.17 1.03 -2.21
CA LEU A 84 13.84 1.09 -2.80
C LEU A 84 12.86 0.18 -2.07
N THR A 85 13.27 -1.02 -1.67
CA THR A 85 12.44 -1.92 -0.86
C THR A 85 12.08 -1.27 0.46
N ALA A 86 13.04 -0.68 1.18
CA ALA A 86 12.76 0.05 2.41
C ALA A 86 11.74 1.18 2.21
N ARG A 87 11.88 1.94 1.11
CA ARG A 87 10.92 3.00 0.77
C ARG A 87 9.53 2.46 0.46
N TRP A 88 9.44 1.32 -0.24
CA TRP A 88 8.16 0.67 -0.51
C TRP A 88 7.50 0.16 0.77
N ASP A 89 8.28 -0.42 1.67
CA ASP A 89 7.79 -0.90 2.96
C ASP A 89 7.23 0.26 3.80
N GLU A 90 7.91 1.43 3.83
CA GLU A 90 7.39 2.66 4.45
C GLU A 90 6.03 3.07 3.86
N ILE A 91 5.88 3.04 2.53
CA ILE A 91 4.61 3.39 1.87
C ILE A 91 3.50 2.40 2.26
N VAL A 92 3.80 1.10 2.24
CA VAL A 92 2.85 0.05 2.60
C VAL A 92 2.41 0.20 4.06
N ASP A 93 3.35 0.47 4.97
CA ASP A 93 3.04 0.65 6.39
C ASP A 93 2.17 1.88 6.64
N LEU A 94 2.45 3.01 5.96
CA LEU A 94 1.59 4.20 6.03
C LEU A 94 0.16 3.92 5.56
N LEU A 95 0.00 3.18 4.45
CA LEU A 95 -1.31 2.81 3.92
C LEU A 95 -2.06 1.84 4.85
N ARG A 96 -1.35 0.88 5.45
CA ARG A 96 -1.92 -0.07 6.42
C ARG A 96 -2.38 0.64 7.69
N GLU A 97 -1.60 1.57 8.20
CA GLU A 97 -1.97 2.35 9.39
C GLU A 97 -3.19 3.25 9.10
N ALA A 98 -3.23 3.89 7.93
CA ALA A 98 -4.40 4.64 7.50
C ALA A 98 -5.65 3.72 7.41
N SER A 99 -5.50 2.52 6.85
CA SER A 99 -6.59 1.55 6.71
C SER A 99 -7.11 1.08 8.07
N LYS A 100 -6.21 0.85 9.03
CA LYS A 100 -6.56 0.49 10.42
C LYS A 100 -7.38 1.59 11.08
N ARG A 101 -6.94 2.84 11.00
CA ARG A 101 -7.64 4.00 11.57
C ARG A 101 -9.03 4.20 10.97
N ILE A 102 -9.18 4.03 9.65
CA ILE A 102 -10.51 4.06 9.01
C ILE A 102 -11.37 2.88 9.47
N GLY A 103 -10.80 1.68 9.62
CA GLY A 103 -11.52 0.52 10.13
C GLY A 103 -12.00 0.68 11.58
N GLU A 104 -11.24 1.37 12.42
CA GLU A 104 -11.68 1.78 13.77
C GLU A 104 -12.83 2.78 13.72
N ALA A 105 -12.68 3.86 12.94
CA ALA A 105 -13.74 4.86 12.75
C ALA A 105 -15.04 4.25 12.20
N LEU A 106 -14.94 3.31 11.25
CA LEU A 106 -16.08 2.59 10.70
C LEU A 106 -16.78 1.75 11.76
N ARG A 107 -16.04 0.97 12.56
CA ARG A 107 -16.60 0.17 13.65
C ARG A 107 -17.34 1.04 14.68
N GLU A 108 -16.77 2.19 15.02
CA GLU A 108 -17.41 3.15 15.91
C GLU A 108 -18.69 3.74 15.32
N ALA A 109 -18.66 4.16 14.05
CA ALA A 109 -19.82 4.71 13.35
C ALA A 109 -20.97 3.70 13.28
N GLU A 110 -20.67 2.44 12.94
CA GLU A 110 -21.64 1.34 12.93
C GLU A 110 -22.19 1.05 14.33
N HIS A 111 -21.35 1.11 15.36
CA HIS A 111 -21.80 0.94 16.75
C HIS A 111 -22.76 2.06 17.17
N ARG A 112 -22.42 3.32 16.86
CA ARG A 112 -23.31 4.48 17.10
C ARG A 112 -24.65 4.34 16.38
N GLN A 113 -24.64 3.86 15.13
CA GLN A 113 -25.88 3.63 14.37
C GLN A 113 -26.76 2.57 15.06
N ARG A 114 -26.19 1.43 15.46
CA ARG A 114 -26.92 0.35 16.16
C ARG A 114 -27.54 0.84 17.47
N GLN A 115 -26.80 1.61 18.26
CA GLN A 115 -27.33 2.18 19.52
C GLN A 115 -28.52 3.12 19.28
N ARG A 116 -28.44 3.97 18.25
CA ARG A 116 -29.54 4.89 17.88
C ARG A 116 -30.78 4.13 17.41
N GLU A 117 -30.59 3.07 16.63
CA GLU A 117 -31.69 2.21 16.17
C GLU A 117 -32.36 1.48 17.33
N ALA A 118 -31.58 0.90 18.24
CA ALA A 118 -32.10 0.26 19.45
C ALA A 118 -32.91 1.24 20.33
N ALA A 119 -32.41 2.46 20.52
CA ALA A 119 -33.13 3.50 21.27
C ALA A 119 -34.45 3.91 20.59
N ARG A 120 -34.49 3.99 19.25
CA ARG A 120 -35.74 4.27 18.51
C ARG A 120 -36.76 3.15 18.64
N ILE A 121 -36.32 1.90 18.70
CA ILE A 121 -37.20 0.73 18.87
C ILE A 121 -37.81 0.74 20.29
N GLN A 122 -37.02 1.04 21.32
CA GLN A 122 -37.50 1.10 22.71
C GLN A 122 -38.43 2.30 23.00
N ALA A 123 -38.31 3.39 22.22
CA ALA A 123 -39.16 4.57 22.34
C ALA A 123 -40.50 4.48 21.57
N ARG A 124 -40.75 3.34 20.93
CA ARG A 124 -41.99 3.02 20.19
C ARG A 124 -42.84 2.03 20.98
#